data_AF-A0A7V9RJ55-F1
#
_entry.id   AF-A0A7V9RJ55-F1
#
_cell.length_a   1.000
_cell.length_b   1.000
_cell.length_c   1.000
_cell.angle_alpha   90.00
_cell.angle_beta   90.00
_cell.angle_gamma   90.00
#
_symmetry.space_group_name_H-M   'P 1'
#
loop_
_entity.id
_entity.type
_entity.pdbx_description
1 polymer ?
#
loop_
_entity_poly.entity_id
_entity_poly.type
_entity_poly.pdbx_seq_one_letter_code
_entity_poly.pdbx_strand_id
1 'polypeptide(L)'
;MGVDQTSLDRIRNATFPSSKRGYDKQEVEKFLSRLADWLETGGGDESRSETVKRELERVGERTGAILSQAEDSAQQIRSEAEAEASEAVSAANLEAQQTRIEADSYSEDARASANTYAEQTRAEADTDAKDTREKADQDAADAIADAEAKAHRIVEEGTRRREDIEAVISDLARRRDDVLADTEELSSKLTSAVSDHRPATGSDPFDKPDELDPLAREGFDDDDVDDDDAEEVGAEDDGPDDLFDAEEQGQPDDEPEADEPTRLRSAARGAPGPE
;
A
#
# COMPACT_ATOMS: atom_id res chain seq x y z
N MET A 1 -26.12 -68.80 67.29
CA MET A 1 -26.53 -68.04 68.49
C MET A 1 -25.66 -66.80 68.54
N GLY A 2 -26.25 -65.62 68.40
CA GLY A 2 -25.51 -64.37 68.61
C GLY A 2 -24.96 -64.35 70.04
N VAL A 3 -23.91 -63.58 70.29
CA VAL A 3 -23.58 -63.21 71.67
C VAL A 3 -24.89 -62.69 72.26
N ASP A 4 -25.47 -63.38 73.24
CA ASP A 4 -26.69 -62.92 73.88
C ASP A 4 -26.39 -61.48 74.30
N GLN A 5 -27.05 -60.49 73.67
CA GLN A 5 -26.82 -59.08 73.99
C GLN A 5 -27.03 -58.86 75.49
N THR A 6 -27.94 -59.64 76.07
CA THR A 6 -28.19 -59.85 77.49
C THR A 6 -26.94 -60.21 78.32
N SER A 7 -26.01 -60.99 77.78
CA SER A 7 -24.76 -61.40 78.44
C SER A 7 -23.69 -60.30 78.39
N LEU A 8 -23.61 -59.57 77.28
CA LEU A 8 -22.74 -58.39 77.14
C LEU A 8 -23.21 -57.25 78.05
N ASP A 9 -24.52 -57.03 78.14
CA ASP A 9 -25.11 -56.05 79.05
C ASP A 9 -24.95 -56.44 80.52
N ARG A 10 -24.95 -57.74 80.84
CA ARG A 10 -24.68 -58.25 82.18
C ARG A 10 -23.22 -58.02 82.62
N ILE A 11 -22.28 -57.96 81.69
CA ILE A 11 -20.88 -57.60 81.97
C ILE A 11 -20.73 -56.09 82.19
N ARG A 12 -21.40 -55.26 81.38
CA ARG A 12 -21.33 -53.79 81.48
C ARG A 12 -21.99 -53.22 82.73
N ASN A 13 -23.08 -53.84 83.18
CA ASN A 13 -23.84 -53.41 84.36
C ASN A 13 -23.51 -54.23 85.63
N ALA A 14 -22.43 -55.01 85.62
CA ALA A 14 -22.02 -55.76 86.81
C ALA A 14 -21.69 -54.79 87.96
N THR A 15 -22.52 -54.79 89.00
CA THR A 15 -22.34 -53.95 90.19
C THR A 15 -21.88 -54.84 91.35
N PHE A 16 -20.74 -54.49 91.95
CA PHE A 16 -20.16 -55.26 93.05
C PHE A 16 -20.47 -54.60 94.40
N PRO A 17 -20.82 -55.36 95.46
CA PRO A 17 -21.01 -54.82 96.80
C PRO A 17 -19.72 -54.16 97.33
N SER A 18 -19.87 -53.02 98.02
CA SER A 18 -18.74 -52.35 98.68
C SER A 18 -18.57 -52.83 100.12
N SER A 19 -17.37 -53.31 100.45
CA SER A 19 -16.92 -53.57 101.81
C SER A 19 -16.28 -52.32 102.42
N LYS A 20 -16.04 -52.30 103.74
CA LYS A 20 -15.46 -51.16 104.51
C LYS A 20 -14.14 -50.59 103.95
N ARG A 21 -13.55 -51.23 102.93
CA ARG A 21 -12.30 -50.83 102.26
C ARG A 21 -12.30 -51.14 100.75
N GLY A 22 -13.39 -50.84 100.04
CA GLY A 22 -13.49 -50.99 98.57
C GLY A 22 -14.45 -52.10 98.12
N TYR A 23 -14.43 -52.49 96.84
CA TYR A 23 -15.26 -53.59 96.32
C TYR A 23 -14.88 -54.93 96.96
N ASP A 24 -15.85 -55.80 97.17
CA ASP A 24 -15.60 -57.14 97.68
C ASP A 24 -14.77 -57.96 96.68
N LYS A 25 -13.51 -58.19 97.05
CA LYS A 25 -12.54 -58.90 96.22
C LYS A 25 -13.00 -60.32 95.87
N GLN A 26 -13.72 -61.00 96.77
CA GLN A 26 -14.17 -62.37 96.52
C GLN A 26 -15.27 -62.43 95.44
N GLU A 27 -16.15 -61.44 95.39
CA GLU A 27 -17.18 -61.36 94.35
C GLU A 27 -16.59 -60.94 92.99
N VAL A 28 -15.59 -60.06 92.98
CA VAL A 28 -14.85 -59.71 91.76
C VAL A 28 -14.08 -60.93 91.22
N GLU A 29 -13.36 -61.68 92.06
CA GLU A 29 -12.65 -62.90 91.64
C GLU A 29 -13.62 -63.98 91.13
N LYS A 30 -14.78 -64.18 91.76
CA LYS A 30 -15.82 -65.10 91.25
C LYS A 30 -16.36 -64.66 89.90
N PHE A 31 -16.56 -63.35 89.70
CA PHE A 31 -17.01 -62.83 88.41
C PHE A 31 -15.94 -63.01 87.33
N LEU A 32 -14.69 -62.69 87.62
CA LEU A 32 -13.57 -62.88 86.68
C LEU A 32 -13.32 -64.36 86.38
N SER A 33 -13.44 -65.26 87.36
CA SER A 33 -13.35 -66.71 87.15
C SER A 33 -14.50 -67.23 86.30
N ARG A 34 -15.73 -66.74 86.50
CA ARG A 34 -16.87 -67.11 85.66
C ARG A 34 -16.76 -66.53 84.24
N LEU A 35 -16.15 -65.36 84.10
CA LEU A 35 -15.82 -64.74 82.81
C LEU A 35 -14.72 -65.52 82.08
N ALA A 36 -13.69 -65.95 82.81
CA ALA A 36 -12.61 -66.79 82.30
C ALA A 36 -13.12 -68.18 81.88
N ASP A 37 -13.94 -68.85 82.71
CA ASP A 37 -14.61 -70.11 82.34
C ASP A 37 -15.51 -69.93 81.12
N TRP A 38 -16.22 -68.81 81.01
CA TRP A 38 -17.05 -68.52 79.84
C TRP A 38 -16.20 -68.22 78.59
N LEU A 39 -15.02 -67.63 78.72
CA LEU A 39 -14.08 -67.41 77.61
C LEU A 39 -13.37 -68.70 77.20
N GLU A 40 -12.99 -69.56 78.15
CA GLU A 40 -12.35 -70.85 77.88
C GLU A 40 -13.35 -71.91 77.39
N THR A 41 -14.58 -71.91 77.91
CA THR A 41 -15.63 -72.88 77.53
C THR A 41 -16.51 -72.37 76.38
N GLY A 42 -16.72 -71.06 76.27
CA GLY A 42 -17.52 -70.41 75.22
C GLY A 42 -16.70 -69.86 74.04
N GLY A 43 -15.36 -69.96 74.11
CA GLY A 43 -14.43 -69.51 73.06
C GLY A 43 -14.02 -70.58 72.05
N GLY A 44 -14.45 -71.83 72.21
CA GLY A 44 -14.06 -72.98 71.38
C GLY A 44 -15.16 -73.53 70.48
N ASP A 45 -15.96 -72.68 69.84
CA ASP A 45 -17.02 -73.15 68.95
C ASP A 45 -16.43 -73.43 67.56
N GLU A 46 -15.87 -74.61 67.35
CA GLU A 46 -15.27 -75.09 66.09
C GLU A 46 -16.24 -74.92 64.90
N SER A 47 -17.54 -75.00 65.18
CA SER A 47 -18.63 -74.72 64.24
C SER A 47 -18.75 -73.24 63.82
N ARG A 48 -18.38 -72.28 64.68
CA ARG A 48 -18.27 -70.85 64.32
C ARG A 48 -17.05 -70.60 63.45
N SER A 49 -15.93 -71.26 63.74
CA SER A 49 -14.72 -71.18 62.92
C SER A 49 -14.98 -71.68 61.49
N GLU A 50 -15.68 -72.80 61.33
CA GLU A 50 -16.10 -73.29 60.01
C GLU A 50 -17.05 -72.32 59.29
N THR A 51 -17.99 -71.70 60.02
CA THR A 51 -18.92 -70.72 59.44
C THR A 51 -18.16 -69.49 58.93
N VAL A 52 -17.23 -68.97 59.74
CA VAL A 52 -16.37 -67.85 59.35
C VAL A 52 -15.50 -68.23 58.15
N LYS A 53 -14.94 -69.45 58.11
CA LYS A 53 -14.16 -69.94 56.98
C LYS A 53 -14.98 -69.98 55.68
N ARG A 54 -16.22 -70.48 55.73
CA ARG A 54 -17.11 -70.49 54.56
C ARG A 54 -17.50 -69.08 54.10
N GLU A 55 -17.74 -68.15 55.02
CA GLU A 55 -18.00 -66.76 54.65
C GLU A 55 -16.77 -66.08 54.07
N LEU A 56 -15.56 -66.36 54.58
CA LEU A 56 -14.31 -65.86 54.00
C LEU A 56 -14.04 -66.43 52.62
N GLU A 57 -14.31 -67.72 52.40
CA GLU A 57 -14.20 -68.36 51.09
C GLU A 57 -15.19 -67.73 50.10
N ARG A 58 -16.46 -67.55 50.51
CA ARG A 58 -17.48 -66.85 49.70
C ARG A 58 -17.09 -65.40 49.40
N VAL A 59 -16.53 -64.68 50.37
CA VAL A 59 -16.05 -63.31 50.17
C VAL A 59 -14.86 -63.31 49.21
N GLY A 60 -13.91 -64.24 49.35
CA GLY A 60 -12.78 -64.39 48.45
C GLY A 60 -13.21 -64.67 47.02
N GLU A 61 -14.15 -65.60 46.82
CA GLU A 61 -14.75 -65.88 45.51
C GLU A 61 -15.44 -64.63 44.94
N ARG A 62 -16.23 -63.91 45.74
CA ARG A 62 -16.91 -62.69 45.32
C ARG A 62 -15.92 -61.57 44.98
N THR A 63 -14.87 -61.40 45.76
CA THR A 63 -13.81 -60.43 45.50
C THR A 63 -13.04 -60.80 44.23
N GLY A 64 -12.72 -62.08 44.03
CA GLY A 64 -12.09 -62.57 42.80
C GLY A 64 -12.96 -62.29 41.56
N ALA A 65 -14.26 -62.56 41.64
CA ALA A 65 -15.21 -62.26 40.57
C ALA A 65 -15.28 -60.75 40.26
N ILE A 66 -15.31 -59.89 41.28
CA ILE A 66 -15.31 -58.43 41.11
C ILE A 66 -14.01 -57.95 40.46
N LEU A 67 -12.86 -58.48 40.89
CA LEU A 67 -11.56 -58.11 40.31
C LEU A 67 -11.45 -58.54 38.85
N SER A 68 -11.89 -59.76 38.52
CA SER A 68 -11.96 -60.24 37.13
C SER A 68 -12.85 -59.34 36.29
N GLN A 69 -14.05 -59.01 36.78
CA GLN A 69 -14.96 -58.12 36.06
C GLN A 69 -14.39 -56.69 35.88
N ALA A 70 -13.70 -56.17 36.89
CA ALA A 70 -13.03 -54.87 36.82
C ALA A 70 -11.87 -54.89 35.82
N GLU A 71 -11.11 -55.98 35.75
CA GLU A 71 -10.03 -56.17 34.79
C GLU A 71 -10.58 -56.23 33.36
N ASP A 72 -11.61 -57.05 33.11
CA ASP A 72 -12.28 -57.16 31.81
C ASP A 72 -12.84 -55.80 31.36
N SER A 73 -13.49 -55.08 32.28
CA SER A 73 -14.01 -53.74 32.00
C SER A 73 -12.89 -52.74 31.71
N ALA A 74 -11.78 -52.78 32.44
CA ALA A 74 -10.62 -51.91 32.18
C ALA A 74 -9.94 -52.24 30.85
N GLN A 75 -9.86 -53.51 30.46
CA GLN A 75 -9.35 -53.94 29.15
C GLN A 75 -10.27 -53.45 28.03
N GLN A 76 -11.59 -53.58 28.20
CA GLN A 76 -12.56 -53.05 27.24
C GLN A 76 -12.43 -51.54 27.07
N ILE A 77 -12.40 -50.77 28.16
CA ILE A 77 -12.25 -49.31 28.12
C ILE A 77 -10.95 -48.90 27.41
N ARG A 78 -9.83 -49.60 27.69
CA ARG A 78 -8.56 -49.34 26.99
C ARG A 78 -8.65 -49.61 25.49
N SER A 79 -9.24 -50.75 25.11
CA SER A 79 -9.41 -51.10 23.70
C SER A 79 -10.30 -50.11 22.96
N GLU A 80 -11.39 -49.65 23.58
CA GLU A 80 -12.29 -48.64 23.01
C GLU A 80 -11.60 -47.29 22.88
N ALA A 81 -10.88 -46.84 23.91
CA ALA A 81 -10.13 -45.59 23.89
C ALA A 81 -8.98 -45.60 22.85
N GLU A 82 -8.29 -46.72 22.69
CA GLU A 82 -7.25 -46.88 21.66
C GLU A 82 -7.84 -46.83 20.24
N ALA A 83 -8.99 -47.47 20.03
CA ALA A 83 -9.70 -47.41 18.75
C ALA A 83 -10.17 -45.99 18.42
N GLU A 84 -10.81 -45.30 19.37
CA GLU A 84 -11.27 -43.92 19.20
C GLU A 84 -10.10 -42.96 18.97
N ALA A 85 -9.00 -43.11 19.71
CA ALA A 85 -7.80 -42.30 19.50
C ALA A 85 -7.19 -42.51 18.11
N SER A 86 -7.14 -43.76 17.64
CA SER A 86 -6.64 -44.09 16.29
C SER A 86 -7.54 -43.50 15.19
N GLU A 87 -8.85 -43.58 15.36
CA GLU A 87 -9.82 -42.98 14.45
C GLU A 87 -9.69 -41.45 14.42
N ALA A 88 -9.60 -40.81 15.59
CA ALA A 88 -9.43 -39.37 15.70
C ALA A 88 -8.14 -38.87 15.04
N VAL A 89 -7.01 -39.57 15.24
CA VAL A 89 -5.73 -39.24 14.59
C VAL A 89 -5.83 -39.44 13.08
N SER A 90 -6.48 -40.51 12.61
CA SER A 90 -6.65 -40.78 11.18
C SER A 90 -7.51 -39.71 10.50
N ALA A 91 -8.62 -39.32 11.15
CA ALA A 91 -9.50 -38.25 10.68
C ALA A 91 -8.77 -36.90 10.62
N ALA A 92 -8.05 -36.54 11.69
CA ALA A 92 -7.27 -35.30 11.74
C ALA A 92 -6.17 -35.26 10.66
N ASN A 93 -5.52 -36.39 10.38
CA ASN A 93 -4.51 -36.48 9.32
C ASN A 93 -5.11 -36.35 7.92
N LEU A 94 -6.32 -36.87 7.70
CA LEU A 94 -7.04 -36.73 6.43
C LEU A 94 -7.48 -35.28 6.21
N GLU A 95 -8.05 -34.66 7.23
CA GLU A 95 -8.44 -33.24 7.19
C GLU A 95 -7.23 -32.34 6.94
N ALA A 96 -6.13 -32.55 7.67
CA ALA A 96 -4.90 -31.78 7.47
C ALA A 96 -4.31 -31.93 6.05
N GLN A 97 -4.39 -33.13 5.46
CA GLN A 97 -3.97 -33.35 4.07
C GLN A 97 -4.89 -32.62 3.09
N GLN A 98 -6.20 -32.70 3.30
CA GLN A 98 -7.17 -32.00 2.47
C GLN A 98 -6.96 -30.49 2.52
N THR A 99 -6.81 -29.90 3.72
CA THR A 99 -6.54 -28.47 3.88
C THR A 99 -5.24 -28.06 3.18
N ARG A 100 -4.19 -28.89 3.21
CA ARG A 100 -2.94 -28.60 2.47
C ARG A 100 -3.16 -28.58 0.97
N ILE A 101 -3.86 -29.58 0.42
CA ILE A 101 -4.16 -29.66 -1.01
C ILE A 101 -4.99 -28.44 -1.45
N GLU A 102 -6.00 -28.06 -0.67
CA GLU A 102 -6.83 -26.89 -0.95
C GLU A 102 -6.01 -25.59 -0.90
N ALA A 103 -5.13 -25.43 0.09
CA ALA A 103 -4.25 -24.27 0.21
C ALA A 103 -3.22 -24.19 -0.93
N ASP A 104 -2.65 -25.32 -1.34
CA ASP A 104 -1.71 -25.39 -2.47
C ASP A 104 -2.42 -25.04 -3.77
N SER A 105 -3.60 -25.63 -4.04
CA SER A 105 -4.43 -25.31 -5.21
C SER A 105 -4.79 -23.83 -5.27
N TYR A 106 -5.26 -23.26 -4.16
CA TYR A 106 -5.59 -21.83 -4.09
C TYR A 106 -4.37 -20.94 -4.37
N SER A 107 -3.20 -21.33 -3.85
CA SER A 107 -1.95 -20.59 -4.08
C SER A 107 -1.50 -20.66 -5.54
N GLU A 108 -1.68 -21.80 -6.20
CA GLU A 108 -1.41 -21.97 -7.63
C GLU A 108 -2.35 -21.12 -8.48
N ASP A 109 -3.65 -21.16 -8.20
CA ASP A 109 -4.66 -20.38 -8.91
C ASP A 109 -4.43 -18.87 -8.74
N ALA A 110 -4.08 -18.43 -7.53
CA ALA A 110 -3.76 -17.03 -7.25
C ALA A 110 -2.52 -16.56 -8.03
N ARG A 111 -1.46 -17.38 -8.07
CA ARG A 111 -0.23 -17.08 -8.84
C ARG A 111 -0.50 -17.06 -10.34
N ALA A 112 -1.26 -18.03 -10.86
CA ALA A 112 -1.64 -18.07 -12.27
C ALA A 112 -2.43 -16.81 -12.65
N SER A 113 -3.44 -16.45 -11.86
CA SER A 113 -4.25 -15.25 -12.08
C SER A 113 -3.40 -13.97 -12.05
N ALA A 114 -2.50 -13.85 -11.07
CA ALA A 114 -1.59 -12.71 -10.97
C ALA A 114 -0.64 -12.61 -12.17
N ASN A 115 -0.11 -13.73 -12.65
CA ASN A 115 0.76 -13.76 -13.82
C ASN A 115 0.00 -13.33 -15.09
N THR A 116 -1.20 -13.85 -15.31
CA THR A 116 -2.04 -13.44 -16.45
C THR A 116 -2.35 -11.95 -16.42
N TYR A 117 -2.72 -11.41 -15.24
CA TYR A 117 -2.96 -9.99 -15.09
C TYR A 117 -1.71 -9.16 -15.39
N ALA A 118 -0.55 -9.54 -14.84
CA ALA A 118 0.72 -8.85 -15.10
C ALA A 118 1.15 -8.90 -16.58
N GLU A 119 0.92 -10.02 -17.26
CA GLU A 119 1.16 -10.15 -18.71
C GLU A 119 0.24 -9.22 -19.52
N GLN A 120 -1.05 -9.19 -19.18
CA GLN A 120 -2.01 -8.31 -19.83
C GLN A 120 -1.64 -6.83 -19.64
N THR A 121 -1.37 -6.41 -18.41
CA THR A 121 -0.98 -5.01 -18.12
C THR A 121 0.29 -4.61 -18.86
N ARG A 122 1.29 -5.51 -18.97
CA ARG A 122 2.51 -5.22 -19.75
C ARG A 122 2.21 -5.09 -21.24
N ALA A 123 1.37 -5.97 -21.80
CA ALA A 123 1.01 -5.92 -23.21
C ALA A 123 0.22 -4.64 -23.56
N GLU A 124 -0.68 -4.21 -22.67
CA GLU A 124 -1.40 -2.94 -22.79
C GLU A 124 -0.44 -1.75 -22.73
N ALA A 125 0.44 -1.70 -21.73
CA ALA A 125 1.44 -0.65 -21.60
C ALA A 125 2.41 -0.57 -22.80
N ASP A 126 2.83 -1.71 -23.34
CA ASP A 126 3.69 -1.77 -24.53
C ASP A 126 2.95 -1.25 -25.78
N THR A 127 1.65 -1.54 -25.90
CA THR A 127 0.80 -1.03 -26.99
C THR A 127 0.63 0.48 -26.88
N ASP A 128 0.28 1.00 -25.70
CA ASP A 128 0.10 2.43 -25.47
C ASP A 128 1.40 3.21 -25.70
N ALA A 129 2.53 2.66 -25.25
CA ALA A 129 3.84 3.26 -25.47
C ALA A 129 4.21 3.30 -26.96
N LYS A 130 3.87 2.25 -27.71
CA LYS A 130 4.08 2.21 -29.16
C LYS A 130 3.21 3.24 -29.88
N ASP A 131 1.92 3.26 -29.58
CA ASP A 131 0.97 4.22 -30.19
C ASP A 131 1.36 5.67 -29.90
N THR A 132 1.83 5.95 -28.68
CA THR A 132 2.34 7.28 -28.30
C THR A 132 3.57 7.67 -29.11
N ARG A 133 4.52 6.75 -29.31
CA ARG A 133 5.70 7.01 -30.15
C ARG A 133 5.33 7.23 -31.61
N GLU A 134 4.45 6.39 -32.17
CA GLU A 134 4.00 6.55 -33.56
C GLU A 134 3.31 7.90 -33.80
N LYS A 135 2.47 8.35 -32.86
CA LYS A 135 1.85 9.69 -32.91
C LYS A 135 2.90 10.80 -32.81
N ALA A 136 3.82 10.71 -31.86
CA ALA A 136 4.87 11.71 -31.68
C ALA A 136 5.78 11.81 -32.92
N ASP A 137 6.13 10.66 -33.53
CA ASP A 137 6.92 10.61 -34.76
C ASP A 137 6.15 11.25 -35.94
N GLN A 138 4.85 11.00 -36.04
CA GLN A 138 3.99 11.63 -37.04
C GLN A 138 3.91 13.15 -36.85
N ASP A 139 3.62 13.61 -35.63
CA ASP A 139 3.52 15.03 -35.30
C ASP A 139 4.84 15.76 -35.59
N ALA A 140 5.98 15.14 -35.27
CA ALA A 140 7.29 15.67 -35.57
C ALA A 140 7.54 15.77 -37.09
N ALA A 141 7.14 14.76 -37.86
CA ALA A 141 7.27 14.78 -39.32
C ALA A 141 6.40 15.88 -39.95
N ASP A 142 5.16 16.04 -39.49
CA ASP A 142 4.25 17.08 -39.95
C ASP A 142 4.79 18.49 -39.61
N ALA A 143 5.31 18.68 -38.40
CA ALA A 143 5.93 19.94 -37.99
C ALA A 143 7.17 20.31 -38.84
N ILE A 144 8.00 19.33 -39.20
CA ILE A 144 9.14 19.53 -40.09
C ILE A 144 8.65 19.93 -41.49
N ALA A 145 7.66 19.21 -42.04
CA ALA A 145 7.12 19.51 -43.36
C ALA A 145 6.52 20.93 -43.44
N ASP A 146 5.79 21.35 -42.39
CA ASP A 146 5.24 22.71 -42.29
C ASP A 146 6.34 23.78 -42.19
N ALA A 147 7.40 23.51 -41.41
CA ALA A 147 8.54 24.40 -41.28
C ALA A 147 9.29 24.57 -42.62
N GLU A 148 9.52 23.48 -43.34
CA GLU A 148 10.13 23.49 -44.67
C GLU A 148 9.28 24.28 -45.67
N ALA A 149 7.96 24.04 -45.70
CA ALA A 149 7.03 24.75 -46.55
C ALA A 149 7.03 26.27 -46.26
N LYS A 150 7.09 26.66 -44.98
CA LYS A 150 7.18 28.06 -44.57
C LYS A 150 8.52 28.68 -44.97
N ALA A 151 9.63 27.97 -44.78
CA ALA A 151 10.96 28.42 -45.17
C ALA A 151 11.03 28.66 -46.68
N HIS A 152 10.52 27.73 -47.49
CA HIS A 152 10.42 27.89 -48.95
C HIS A 152 9.64 29.14 -49.34
N ARG A 153 8.46 29.36 -48.72
CA ARG A 153 7.65 30.56 -48.98
C ARG A 153 8.40 31.85 -48.67
N ILE A 154 9.10 31.93 -47.54
CA ILE A 154 9.89 33.10 -47.14
C ILE A 154 11.02 33.36 -48.13
N VAL A 155 11.72 32.31 -48.57
CA VAL A 155 12.80 32.44 -49.57
C VAL A 155 12.25 32.94 -50.89
N GLU A 156 11.15 32.38 -51.40
CA GLU A 156 10.53 32.82 -52.65
C GLU A 156 10.03 34.26 -52.58
N GLU A 157 9.41 34.66 -51.47
CA GLU A 157 8.97 36.04 -51.25
C GLU A 157 10.17 36.99 -51.19
N GLY A 158 11.23 36.60 -50.48
CA GLY A 158 12.47 37.35 -50.41
C GLY A 158 13.13 37.53 -51.78
N THR A 159 13.17 36.49 -52.62
CA THR A 159 13.70 36.60 -53.98
C THR A 159 12.86 37.51 -54.85
N ARG A 160 11.53 37.42 -54.79
CA ARG A 160 10.63 38.32 -55.54
C ARG A 160 10.82 39.78 -55.12
N ARG A 161 10.85 40.04 -53.82
CA ARG A 161 11.07 41.40 -53.29
C ARG A 161 12.43 41.97 -53.70
N ARG A 162 13.47 41.13 -53.74
CA ARG A 162 14.79 41.55 -54.25
C ARG A 162 14.73 41.93 -55.72
N GLU A 163 14.11 41.10 -56.56
CA GLU A 163 13.92 41.39 -57.98
C GLU A 163 13.14 42.68 -58.21
N ASP A 164 12.08 42.92 -57.43
CA ASP A 164 11.30 44.16 -57.48
C ASP A 164 12.16 45.38 -57.12
N ILE A 165 12.98 45.29 -56.06
CA ILE A 165 13.89 46.36 -55.65
C ILE A 165 14.95 46.62 -56.73
N GLU A 166 15.53 45.58 -57.33
CA GLU A 166 16.51 45.71 -58.41
C GLU A 166 15.90 46.39 -59.65
N ALA A 167 14.64 46.07 -59.97
CA ALA A 167 13.90 46.73 -61.05
C ALA A 167 13.67 48.22 -60.74
N VAL A 168 13.27 48.56 -59.52
CA VAL A 168 13.08 49.95 -59.07
C VAL A 168 14.39 50.72 -59.09
N ILE A 169 15.50 50.14 -58.59
CA ILE A 169 16.83 50.76 -58.62
C ILE A 169 17.26 51.02 -60.07
N SER A 170 17.04 50.06 -60.97
CA SER A 170 17.37 50.21 -62.39
C SER A 170 16.56 51.32 -63.06
N ASP A 171 15.28 51.46 -62.72
CA ASP A 171 14.43 52.56 -63.20
C ASP A 171 14.89 53.92 -62.67
N LEU A 172 15.18 54.02 -61.37
CA LEU A 172 15.72 55.23 -60.73
C LEU A 172 17.06 55.66 -61.35
N ALA A 173 17.94 54.70 -61.62
CA ALA A 173 19.23 54.98 -62.27
C ALA A 173 19.04 55.56 -63.67
N ARG A 174 18.13 55.00 -64.48
CA ARG A 174 17.79 55.55 -65.81
C ARG A 174 17.22 56.96 -65.71
N ARG A 175 16.24 57.19 -64.83
CA ARG A 175 15.66 58.52 -64.62
C ARG A 175 16.70 59.55 -64.19
N ARG A 176 17.65 59.16 -63.33
CA ARG A 176 18.77 60.03 -62.94
C ARG A 176 19.61 60.38 -64.15
N ASP A 177 19.98 59.40 -64.96
CA ASP A 177 20.81 59.62 -66.14
C ASP A 177 20.10 60.50 -67.18
N ASP A 178 18.79 60.33 -67.37
CA ASP A 178 17.95 61.21 -68.21
C ASP A 178 17.92 62.65 -67.67
N VAL A 179 17.68 62.83 -66.37
CA VAL A 179 17.68 64.15 -65.73
C VAL A 179 19.06 64.81 -65.83
N LEU A 180 20.14 64.06 -65.67
CA LEU A 180 21.50 64.58 -65.85
C LEU A 180 21.71 65.06 -67.29
N ALA A 181 21.29 64.28 -68.29
CA ALA A 181 21.36 64.67 -69.70
C ALA A 181 20.54 65.95 -69.97
N ASP A 182 19.32 66.04 -69.43
CA ASP A 182 18.47 67.24 -69.54
C ASP A 182 19.15 68.47 -68.89
N THR A 183 19.79 68.30 -67.73
CA THR A 183 20.50 69.40 -67.06
C THR A 183 21.75 69.84 -67.82
N GLU A 184 22.49 68.92 -68.43
CA GLU A 184 23.62 69.22 -69.31
C GLU A 184 23.18 69.98 -70.55
N GLU A 185 22.05 69.57 -71.16
CA GLU A 185 21.45 70.27 -72.30
C GLU A 185 21.01 71.69 -71.92
N LEU A 186 20.31 71.85 -70.79
CA LEU A 186 19.90 73.16 -70.28
C LEU A 186 21.10 74.04 -69.94
N SER A 187 22.15 73.49 -69.32
CA SER A 187 23.40 74.19 -69.01
C SER A 187 24.11 74.67 -70.28
N SER A 188 24.16 73.83 -71.31
CA SER A 188 24.71 74.18 -72.63
C SER A 188 23.90 75.30 -73.30
N LYS A 189 22.57 75.20 -73.30
CA LYS A 189 21.67 76.25 -73.81
C LYS A 189 21.84 77.56 -73.07
N LEU A 190 21.92 77.53 -71.73
CA LEU A 190 22.14 78.70 -70.90
C LEU A 190 23.52 79.32 -71.18
N THR A 191 24.57 78.50 -71.28
CA THR A 191 25.92 78.95 -71.63
C THR A 191 25.96 79.64 -72.99
N SER A 192 25.24 79.10 -73.98
CA SER A 192 25.08 79.73 -75.30
C SER A 192 24.35 81.07 -75.19
N ALA A 193 23.19 81.11 -74.53
CA ALA A 193 22.40 82.32 -74.37
C ALA A 193 23.15 83.43 -73.60
N VAL A 194 23.89 83.06 -72.55
CA VAL A 194 24.76 83.97 -71.79
C VAL A 194 25.90 84.46 -72.68
N SER A 195 26.52 83.60 -73.50
CA SER A 195 27.57 84.00 -74.43
C SER A 195 27.05 84.98 -75.49
N ASP A 196 25.82 84.77 -75.99
CA ASP A 196 25.16 85.67 -76.94
C ASP A 196 24.87 87.06 -76.32
N HIS A 197 24.66 87.14 -75.01
CA HIS A 197 24.39 88.37 -74.27
C HIS A 197 25.61 88.92 -73.51
N ARG A 198 26.77 88.25 -73.58
CA ARG A 198 27.99 88.70 -72.92
C ARG A 198 28.55 89.88 -73.72
N PRO A 199 28.54 91.10 -73.16
CA PRO A 199 29.08 92.25 -73.87
C PRO A 199 30.56 92.03 -74.22
N ALA A 200 30.99 92.56 -75.36
CA ALA A 200 32.38 92.48 -75.80
C ALA A 200 33.33 92.93 -74.67
N THR A 201 34.40 92.16 -74.47
CA THR A 201 35.41 92.34 -73.41
C THR A 201 35.76 93.83 -73.24
N GLY A 202 35.40 94.41 -72.08
CA GLY A 202 35.59 95.83 -71.76
C GLY A 202 34.31 96.69 -71.70
N SER A 203 33.11 96.10 -71.79
CA SER A 203 31.83 96.83 -71.71
C SER A 203 30.89 96.28 -70.62
N ASP A 204 31.43 95.83 -69.49
CA ASP A 204 30.62 95.43 -68.33
C ASP A 204 30.32 96.65 -67.44
N PRO A 205 29.07 97.14 -67.36
CA PRO A 205 28.69 98.26 -66.50
C PRO A 205 28.75 97.92 -64.99
N PHE A 206 29.11 96.70 -64.61
CA PHE A 206 29.21 96.24 -63.22
C PHE A 206 30.61 95.73 -62.82
N ASP A 207 31.65 95.99 -63.62
CA ASP A 207 33.06 95.74 -63.25
C ASP A 207 33.45 96.68 -62.10
N LYS A 208 33.02 96.33 -60.89
CA LYS A 208 33.34 97.03 -59.65
C LYS A 208 34.67 96.47 -59.11
N PRO A 209 35.60 97.35 -58.71
CA PRO A 209 36.89 96.93 -58.18
C PRO A 209 36.75 96.04 -56.94
N ASP A 210 37.63 95.04 -56.86
CA ASP A 210 38.04 94.33 -55.64
C ASP A 210 38.23 95.33 -54.50
N GLU A 211 37.31 95.33 -53.52
CA GLU A 211 37.55 95.72 -52.13
C GLU A 211 36.24 95.67 -51.37
N LEU A 212 36.08 94.67 -50.49
CA LEU A 212 35.18 94.55 -49.33
C LEU A 212 35.31 93.08 -48.87
N ASP A 213 35.64 92.66 -47.66
CA ASP A 213 36.13 93.21 -46.40
C ASP A 213 36.46 91.95 -45.56
N PRO A 214 37.68 91.72 -45.03
CA PRO A 214 38.08 90.46 -44.41
C PRO A 214 37.68 90.33 -42.93
N LEU A 215 36.46 90.74 -42.55
CA LEU A 215 36.03 90.73 -41.15
C LEU A 215 34.75 89.93 -40.89
N ALA A 216 34.91 89.00 -39.94
CA ALA A 216 33.94 88.58 -38.95
C ALA A 216 32.77 87.70 -39.41
N ARG A 217 32.97 86.38 -39.30
CA ARG A 217 32.01 85.54 -38.58
C ARG A 217 32.73 84.52 -37.71
N GLU A 218 33.17 85.02 -36.56
CA GLU A 218 33.27 84.24 -35.33
C GLU A 218 31.90 83.62 -34.99
N GLY A 219 31.95 82.44 -34.35
CA GLY A 219 30.95 82.00 -33.38
C GLY A 219 29.67 81.40 -33.95
N PHE A 220 29.60 80.07 -33.96
CA PHE A 220 28.43 79.32 -33.50
C PHE A 220 28.93 78.00 -32.90
N ASP A 221 29.34 78.11 -31.63
CA ASP A 221 29.15 77.08 -30.62
C ASP A 221 27.65 76.94 -30.31
N ASP A 222 27.31 75.84 -29.63
CA ASP A 222 26.01 75.47 -29.03
C ASP A 222 24.90 75.03 -30.00
N ASP A 223 24.56 73.73 -29.96
CA ASP A 223 23.59 73.28 -28.94
C ASP A 223 23.62 71.75 -28.80
N ASP A 224 23.79 71.34 -27.56
CA ASP A 224 23.41 70.06 -27.01
C ASP A 224 21.99 69.67 -27.43
N VAL A 225 21.83 68.43 -27.91
CA VAL A 225 20.60 67.68 -27.67
C VAL A 225 21.02 66.42 -26.95
N ASP A 226 21.13 66.57 -25.63
CA ASP A 226 20.69 65.55 -24.70
C ASP A 226 19.31 65.07 -25.14
N ASP A 227 19.21 63.81 -25.57
CA ASP A 227 17.97 63.06 -25.34
C ASP A 227 18.38 61.80 -24.59
N ASP A 228 18.18 61.92 -23.27
CA ASP A 228 17.83 60.85 -22.37
C ASP A 228 16.86 59.87 -23.05
N ASP A 229 17.29 58.64 -23.27
CA ASP A 229 16.36 57.51 -23.09
C ASP A 229 17.12 56.36 -22.42
N ALA A 230 17.28 56.55 -21.12
CA ALA A 230 17.48 55.49 -20.15
C ALA A 230 16.19 54.65 -20.05
N GLU A 231 15.98 53.75 -21.01
CA GLU A 231 15.12 52.59 -20.77
C GLU A 231 15.98 51.50 -20.14
N GLU A 232 16.07 51.62 -18.81
CA GLU A 232 16.32 50.53 -17.87
C GLU A 232 15.23 49.46 -18.07
N VAL A 233 15.37 48.66 -19.14
CA VAL A 233 14.67 47.37 -19.21
C VAL A 233 15.37 46.46 -18.22
N GLY A 234 14.83 46.48 -17.00
CA GLY A 234 14.99 45.41 -16.05
C GLY A 234 14.79 44.10 -16.79
N ALA A 235 15.86 43.32 -16.90
CA ALA A 235 15.73 41.90 -17.11
C ALA A 235 15.01 41.41 -15.85
N GLU A 236 13.69 41.32 -15.98
CA GLU A 236 12.85 40.46 -15.17
C GLU A 236 13.56 39.10 -15.21
N ASP A 237 14.24 38.82 -14.11
CA ASP A 237 14.60 37.49 -13.68
C ASP A 237 13.26 36.75 -13.57
N ASP A 238 12.80 36.23 -14.72
CA ASP A 238 11.90 35.09 -14.84
C ASP A 238 12.63 33.92 -14.19
N GLY A 239 12.74 33.99 -12.86
CA GLY A 239 12.87 32.81 -12.05
C GLY A 239 11.74 31.88 -12.49
N PRO A 240 12.01 30.57 -12.67
CA PRO A 240 10.93 29.64 -12.91
C PRO A 240 9.99 29.76 -11.72
N ASP A 241 8.83 30.38 -11.94
CA ASP A 241 7.70 30.25 -11.06
C ASP A 241 7.52 28.75 -10.86
N ASP A 242 7.85 28.32 -9.65
CA ASP A 242 7.51 27.04 -9.06
C ASP A 242 5.98 26.93 -8.98
N LEU A 243 5.34 26.88 -10.15
CA LEU A 243 4.03 26.31 -10.38
C LEU A 243 4.20 24.79 -10.51
N PHE A 244 4.86 24.20 -9.52
CA PHE A 244 4.47 22.87 -9.07
C PHE A 244 3.15 23.06 -8.33
N ASP A 245 2.09 23.08 -9.13
CA ASP A 245 0.75 22.76 -8.71
C ASP A 245 0.74 21.27 -8.33
N ALA A 246 1.38 20.97 -7.19
CA ALA A 246 1.13 19.79 -6.42
C ALA A 246 -0.18 20.03 -5.66
N GLU A 247 -1.27 20.13 -6.41
CA GLU A 247 -2.53 19.53 -5.96
C GLU A 247 -2.28 18.02 -5.87
N GLU A 248 -1.57 17.66 -4.80
CA GLU A 248 -1.75 16.44 -4.05
C GLU A 248 -3.18 16.48 -3.50
N GLN A 249 -4.16 16.38 -4.41
CA GLN A 249 -5.41 15.73 -4.12
C GLN A 249 -5.04 14.27 -3.86
N GLY A 250 -4.53 14.03 -2.65
CA GLY A 250 -4.83 12.80 -1.95
C GLY A 250 -6.35 12.69 -1.96
N GLN A 251 -6.87 11.99 -2.96
CA GLN A 251 -8.09 11.24 -2.77
C GLN A 251 -7.87 10.52 -1.44
N PRO A 252 -8.68 10.81 -0.40
CA PRO A 252 -8.70 9.89 0.72
C PRO A 252 -8.98 8.53 0.11
N ASP A 253 -8.12 7.58 0.43
CA ASP A 253 -8.36 6.17 0.18
C ASP A 253 -9.84 5.88 0.41
N ASP A 254 -10.59 5.69 -0.68
CA ASP A 254 -11.72 4.76 -0.65
C ASP A 254 -11.05 3.41 -0.38
N GLU A 255 -10.71 3.18 0.89
CA GLU A 255 -10.63 1.85 1.44
C GLU A 255 -11.91 1.17 0.95
N PRO A 256 -11.85 0.14 0.09
CA PRO A 256 -13.01 -0.70 -0.06
C PRO A 256 -13.30 -1.19 1.34
N GLU A 257 -14.45 -0.77 1.88
CA GLU A 257 -15.03 -1.30 3.10
C GLU A 257 -14.69 -2.78 3.11
N ALA A 258 -13.75 -3.15 3.98
CA ALA A 258 -13.45 -4.53 4.25
C ALA A 258 -14.74 -5.06 4.83
N ASP A 259 -15.53 -5.65 3.94
CA ASP A 259 -16.80 -6.32 4.16
C ASP A 259 -16.60 -7.17 5.42
N GLU A 260 -17.04 -6.63 6.57
CA GLU A 260 -16.87 -7.28 7.85
C GLU A 260 -17.53 -8.65 7.69
N PRO A 261 -16.79 -9.76 7.81
CA PRO A 261 -17.44 -11.05 7.84
C PRO A 261 -18.30 -11.04 9.09
N THR A 262 -19.62 -10.96 8.86
CA THR A 262 -20.68 -10.98 9.86
C THR A 262 -20.54 -12.26 10.67
N ARG A 263 -19.67 -12.24 11.68
CA ARG A 263 -19.51 -13.30 12.67
C ARG A 263 -20.21 -12.82 13.93
N LEU A 264 -21.16 -13.66 14.36
CA LEU A 264 -21.81 -13.72 15.67
C LEU A 264 -23.25 -13.20 15.74
N ARG A 265 -24.16 -13.96 15.12
CA ARG A 265 -25.34 -14.43 15.85
C ARG A 265 -25.41 -15.95 15.84
N SER A 266 -24.63 -16.53 16.75
CA SER A 266 -24.94 -17.82 17.35
C SER A 266 -26.25 -17.69 18.16
N ALA A 267 -27.37 -17.99 17.53
CA ALA A 267 -28.55 -18.50 18.21
C ALA A 267 -28.50 -20.03 18.04
N ALA A 268 -27.86 -20.74 18.96
CA ALA A 268 -28.56 -21.37 20.08
C ALA A 268 -29.75 -22.24 19.61
N ARG A 269 -29.42 -23.49 19.27
CA ARG A 269 -30.11 -24.73 19.65
C ARG A 269 -31.63 -24.66 19.83
N GLY A 270 -32.35 -25.19 18.85
CA GLY A 270 -33.67 -25.79 19.03
C GLY A 270 -33.69 -27.18 18.42
N ALA A 271 -33.23 -28.18 19.16
CA ALA A 271 -33.49 -29.59 18.83
C ALA A 271 -34.84 -29.99 19.45
N PRO A 272 -35.77 -30.58 18.69
CA PRO A 272 -36.98 -31.20 19.25
C PRO A 272 -36.60 -32.55 19.88
N GLY A 273 -36.99 -32.75 21.15
CA GLY A 273 -36.88 -34.04 21.82
C GLY A 273 -37.86 -35.08 21.24
N PRO A 274 -37.54 -36.38 21.29
CA PRO A 274 -38.46 -37.44 20.87
C PRO A 274 -39.53 -37.70 21.95
N GLU A 275 -40.78 -37.84 21.51
CA GLU A 275 -41.84 -38.54 22.25
C GLU A 275 -41.68 -40.06 22.13
#